data_AF-A0A8H4ENK7-F1
#
_entry.id   AF-A0A8H4ENK7-F1
#
_cell.length_a   1.000
_cell.length_b   1.000
_cell.length_c   1.000
_cell.angle_alpha   90.00
_cell.angle_beta   90.00
_cell.angle_gamma   90.00
#
_symmetry.space_group_name_H-M   'P 1'
#
loop_
_entity.id
_entity.type
_entity.pdbx_description
1 polymer ?
#
loop_
_entity_poly.entity_id
_entity_poly.type
_entity_poly.pdbx_seq_one_letter_code
_entity_poly.pdbx_strand_id
1 'polypeptide(L)'
;MIVLRKITTMRHLIFLNLVKVSNIILLTYQQIRKHIRRLMDIIVDDQVDDGIAARAYKILQHVLQTSGNAAFQNIWTSEQLDSEQGTLWENYVNFWKFIENLFTSLTKVNKSGRIMMLLDHIVSVIEIDIKIKKEKLNSTLLLKLIPKSCGKVRTNIKDPINALLFPFHEDVSIETARLSQRILKQIIILSHAGHICSSSLITEVYQQMNKFKRSQLKLFLQTMLSSTFKCMLLDLALRNTDFSRIPRQNRNMITSPLSLVKFVNIYFDSKPYNKNDPISLWRHIFILCSAFQSYVDSKTMRVGHKVFCGLNDEERKLIVDKVIIQRIAELTKRIDGEKMDSELKKNTKFLLEIMSIDIERIYGWCLENSE
;
A
#
# COMPACT_ATOMS: atom_id res chain seq x y z
N MET A 1 -62.12 -19.98 -15.87
CA MET A 1 -61.87 -18.52 -15.82
C MET A 1 -61.68 -17.95 -14.41
N ILE A 2 -62.37 -18.44 -13.37
CA ILE A 2 -62.25 -17.96 -11.97
C ILE A 2 -60.90 -18.32 -11.31
N VAL A 3 -60.31 -19.47 -11.66
CA VAL A 3 -59.02 -19.93 -11.11
C VAL A 3 -57.84 -19.08 -11.61
N LEU A 4 -57.86 -18.67 -12.88
CA LEU A 4 -56.84 -17.78 -13.46
C LEU A 4 -56.82 -16.40 -12.80
N ARG A 5 -58.01 -15.81 -12.52
CA ARG A 5 -58.09 -14.52 -11.81
C ARG A 5 -57.46 -14.59 -10.41
N LYS A 6 -57.74 -15.65 -9.63
CA LYS A 6 -57.15 -15.83 -8.28
C LYS A 6 -55.61 -15.95 -8.29
N ILE A 7 -55.02 -16.58 -9.32
CA ILE A 7 -53.56 -16.72 -9.44
C ILE A 7 -52.89 -15.37 -9.76
N THR A 8 -53.47 -14.56 -10.65
CA THR A 8 -52.97 -13.19 -10.92
C THR A 8 -53.05 -12.29 -9.69
N THR A 9 -54.14 -12.34 -8.93
CA THR A 9 -54.29 -11.52 -7.71
C THR A 9 -53.28 -11.92 -6.64
N MET A 10 -53.02 -13.23 -6.45
CA MET A 10 -51.98 -13.70 -5.51
C MET A 10 -50.57 -13.27 -5.93
N ARG A 11 -50.23 -13.35 -7.23
CA ARG A 11 -48.93 -12.88 -7.73
C ARG A 11 -48.73 -11.38 -7.54
N HIS A 12 -49.79 -10.58 -7.73
CA HIS A 12 -49.74 -9.15 -7.51
C HIS A 12 -49.60 -8.79 -6.03
N LEU A 13 -50.26 -9.54 -5.14
CA LEU A 13 -50.15 -9.36 -3.69
C LEU A 13 -48.74 -9.72 -3.17
N ILE A 14 -48.15 -10.82 -3.68
CA ILE A 14 -46.79 -11.23 -3.35
C ILE A 14 -45.78 -10.19 -3.85
N PHE A 15 -45.96 -9.67 -5.07
CA PHE A 15 -45.12 -8.62 -5.63
C PHE A 15 -45.20 -7.31 -4.81
N LEU A 16 -46.41 -6.88 -4.44
CA LEU A 16 -46.60 -5.68 -3.61
C LEU A 16 -46.02 -5.84 -2.19
N ASN A 17 -46.11 -7.04 -1.60
CA ASN A 17 -45.49 -7.33 -0.30
C ASN A 17 -43.97 -7.39 -0.40
N LEU A 18 -43.40 -7.93 -1.48
CA LEU A 18 -41.95 -7.90 -1.73
C LEU A 18 -41.45 -6.48 -1.96
N VAL A 19 -42.19 -5.64 -2.68
CA VAL A 19 -41.86 -4.21 -2.86
C VAL A 19 -41.94 -3.45 -1.53
N LYS A 20 -42.97 -3.71 -0.70
CA LYS A 20 -43.08 -3.10 0.65
C LYS A 20 -41.96 -3.52 1.59
N VAL A 21 -41.63 -4.81 1.64
CA VAL A 21 -40.51 -5.32 2.46
C VAL A 21 -39.19 -4.75 1.96
N SER A 22 -38.99 -4.70 0.64
CA SER A 22 -37.80 -4.08 0.03
C SER A 22 -37.70 -2.60 0.36
N ASN A 23 -38.81 -1.86 0.33
CA ASN A 23 -38.86 -0.43 0.67
C ASN A 23 -38.61 -0.18 2.16
N ILE A 24 -39.15 -1.01 3.06
CA ILE A 24 -38.89 -0.93 4.50
C ILE A 24 -37.41 -1.20 4.78
N ILE A 25 -36.84 -2.24 4.17
CA ILE A 25 -35.41 -2.54 4.28
C ILE A 25 -34.58 -1.35 3.75
N LEU A 26 -34.93 -0.80 2.58
CA LEU A 26 -34.24 0.34 1.97
C LEU A 26 -34.26 1.59 2.87
N LEU A 27 -35.42 1.90 3.47
CA LEU A 27 -35.61 3.00 4.41
C LEU A 27 -34.76 2.82 5.68
N THR A 28 -34.73 1.61 6.25
CA THR A 28 -33.89 1.30 7.41
C THR A 28 -32.40 1.41 7.08
N TYR A 29 -31.98 0.95 5.89
CA TYR A 29 -30.58 1.10 5.44
C TYR A 29 -30.19 2.55 5.17
N GLN A 30 -31.08 3.37 4.58
CA GLN A 30 -30.86 4.80 4.40
C GLN A 30 -30.68 5.51 5.74
N GLN A 31 -31.49 5.18 6.74
CA GLN A 31 -31.34 5.73 8.09
C GLN A 31 -29.99 5.36 8.71
N ILE A 32 -29.57 4.09 8.65
CA ILE A 32 -28.27 3.66 9.18
C ILE A 32 -27.11 4.43 8.53
N ARG A 33 -27.14 4.62 7.20
CA ARG A 33 -26.10 5.38 6.48
C ARG A 33 -26.02 6.83 6.95
N LYS A 34 -27.17 7.50 7.14
CA LYS A 34 -27.21 8.87 7.68
C LYS A 34 -26.58 8.96 9.07
N HIS A 35 -26.89 8.02 9.96
CA HIS A 35 -26.33 8.01 11.32
C HIS A 35 -24.81 7.79 11.30
N ILE A 36 -24.30 6.88 10.48
CA ILE A 36 -22.85 6.66 10.33
C ILE A 36 -22.15 7.91 9.79
N ARG A 37 -22.68 8.53 8.72
CA ARG A 37 -22.12 9.76 8.16
C ARG A 37 -22.12 10.90 9.17
N ARG A 38 -23.19 11.04 9.96
CA ARG A 38 -23.29 12.03 11.03
C ARG A 38 -22.30 11.77 12.17
N LEU A 39 -22.04 10.51 12.52
CA LEU A 39 -20.98 10.19 13.48
C LEU A 39 -19.60 10.55 12.94
N MET A 40 -19.36 10.37 11.63
CA MET A 40 -18.13 10.82 10.98
C MET A 40 -18.00 12.35 10.97
N ASP A 41 -19.10 13.08 10.73
CA ASP A 41 -19.15 14.56 10.87
C ASP A 41 -18.76 15.00 12.28
N ILE A 42 -19.39 14.40 13.31
CA ILE A 42 -19.12 14.71 14.73
C ILE A 42 -17.63 14.55 15.08
N ILE A 43 -16.94 13.57 14.47
CA ILE A 43 -15.51 13.35 14.74
C ILE A 43 -14.68 14.54 14.26
N VAL A 44 -15.05 15.18 13.15
CA VAL A 44 -14.22 16.21 12.50
C VAL A 44 -14.73 17.64 12.68
N ASP A 45 -15.89 17.81 13.33
CA ASP A 45 -16.49 19.10 13.65
C ASP A 45 -15.68 19.83 14.73
N ASP A 46 -15.29 21.07 14.46
CA ASP A 46 -14.50 21.90 15.38
C ASP A 46 -15.30 22.40 16.58
N GLN A 47 -16.62 22.47 16.45
CA GLN A 47 -17.51 22.94 17.51
C GLN A 47 -17.80 21.84 18.54
N VAL A 48 -17.38 20.60 18.26
CA VAL A 48 -17.60 19.44 19.12
C VAL A 48 -16.41 19.26 20.06
N ASP A 49 -16.69 18.92 21.33
CA ASP A 49 -15.68 18.57 22.34
C ASP A 49 -14.92 17.26 22.00
N ASP A 50 -13.63 17.17 22.37
CA ASP A 50 -12.79 15.99 22.10
C ASP A 50 -13.37 14.71 22.70
N GLY A 51 -14.01 14.78 23.87
CA GLY A 51 -14.65 13.64 24.52
C GLY A 51 -15.89 13.16 23.77
N ILE A 52 -16.59 14.04 23.06
CA ILE A 52 -17.72 13.68 22.18
C ILE A 52 -17.20 13.05 20.89
N ALA A 53 -16.19 13.64 20.25
CA ALA A 53 -15.54 13.08 19.06
C ALA A 53 -14.98 11.67 19.33
N ALA A 54 -14.29 11.47 20.46
CA ALA A 54 -13.78 10.16 20.86
C ALA A 54 -14.90 9.14 21.13
N ARG A 55 -16.05 9.57 21.66
CA ARG A 55 -17.24 8.70 21.84
C ARG A 55 -17.85 8.31 20.50
N ALA A 56 -17.99 9.26 19.57
CA ALA A 56 -18.48 8.98 18.22
C ALA A 56 -17.58 7.97 17.49
N TYR A 57 -16.26 8.13 17.59
CA TYR A 57 -15.29 7.16 17.09
C TYR A 57 -15.46 5.77 17.73
N LYS A 58 -15.59 5.69 19.06
CA LYS A 58 -15.83 4.42 19.76
C LYS A 58 -17.12 3.73 19.33
N ILE A 59 -18.19 4.49 19.10
CA ILE A 59 -19.46 3.96 18.57
C ILE A 59 -19.25 3.37 17.18
N LEU A 60 -18.57 4.08 16.28
CA LEU A 60 -18.27 3.57 14.94
C LEU A 60 -17.43 2.29 14.98
N GLN A 61 -16.43 2.23 15.85
CA GLN A 61 -15.64 1.01 16.07
C GLN A 61 -16.49 -0.15 16.59
N HIS A 62 -17.40 0.12 17.54
CA HIS A 62 -18.32 -0.90 18.05
C HIS A 62 -19.28 -1.42 16.98
N VAL A 63 -19.84 -0.54 16.13
CA VAL A 63 -20.67 -0.93 14.99
C VAL A 63 -19.88 -1.82 14.02
N LEU A 64 -18.63 -1.47 13.72
CA LEU A 64 -17.77 -2.25 12.85
C LEU A 64 -17.44 -3.64 13.43
N GLN A 65 -17.22 -3.74 14.75
CA GLN A 65 -16.97 -5.01 15.41
C GLN A 65 -18.22 -5.92 15.47
N THR A 66 -19.40 -5.35 15.68
CA THR A 66 -20.65 -6.10 15.85
C THR A 66 -21.34 -6.44 14.54
N SER A 67 -21.37 -5.49 13.60
CA SER A 67 -22.10 -5.61 12.34
C SER A 67 -21.19 -5.85 11.13
N GLY A 68 -19.87 -5.88 11.34
CA GLY A 68 -18.88 -6.01 10.28
C GLY A 68 -18.93 -4.86 9.28
N ASN A 69 -18.59 -5.17 8.02
CA ASN A 69 -18.59 -4.22 6.90
C ASN A 69 -19.99 -3.91 6.33
N ALA A 70 -21.05 -4.61 6.78
CA ALA A 70 -22.38 -4.52 6.18
C ALA A 70 -23.00 -3.12 6.40
N ALA A 71 -22.86 -2.59 7.61
CA ALA A 71 -23.34 -1.25 7.97
C ALA A 71 -22.64 -0.13 7.18
N PHE A 72 -21.42 -0.40 6.70
CA PHE A 72 -20.60 0.57 5.97
C PHE A 72 -20.67 0.43 4.45
N GLN A 73 -21.46 -0.52 3.93
CA GLN A 73 -21.69 -0.61 2.50
C GLN A 73 -22.32 0.69 2.00
N ASN A 74 -21.78 1.24 0.92
CA ASN A 74 -22.31 2.41 0.22
C ASN A 74 -22.29 3.73 1.04
N ILE A 75 -21.53 3.80 2.15
CA ILE A 75 -21.30 5.07 2.85
C ILE A 75 -20.56 6.06 1.95
N TRP A 76 -19.66 5.57 1.10
CA TRP A 76 -18.86 6.34 0.16
C TRP A 76 -19.34 6.23 -1.29
N THR A 77 -20.60 5.92 -1.54
CA THR A 77 -21.19 6.03 -2.89
C THR A 77 -22.04 7.30 -2.97
N SER A 78 -21.94 8.01 -4.10
CA SER A 78 -22.53 9.33 -4.31
C SER A 78 -24.06 9.36 -4.44
N GLU A 79 -24.72 8.20 -4.47
CA GLU A 79 -26.13 8.05 -4.88
C GLU A 79 -27.19 8.69 -3.95
N GLN A 80 -26.82 9.43 -2.91
CA GLN A 80 -27.67 10.38 -2.19
C GLN A 80 -26.85 11.04 -1.07
N LEU A 81 -26.22 12.18 -1.38
CA LEU A 81 -25.79 13.14 -0.37
C LEU A 81 -27.00 14.05 -0.13
N ASP A 82 -27.76 13.78 0.92
CA ASP A 82 -28.87 14.66 1.31
C ASP A 82 -28.32 16.00 1.81
N SER A 83 -29.10 17.07 1.62
CA SER A 83 -28.76 18.46 1.99
C SER A 83 -28.56 18.71 3.50
N GLU A 84 -28.78 17.70 4.35
CA GLU A 84 -28.67 17.79 5.82
C GLU A 84 -27.35 17.20 6.38
N GLN A 85 -26.36 16.94 5.54
CA GLN A 85 -25.06 16.39 5.96
C GLN A 85 -24.08 17.50 6.37
N GLY A 86 -23.20 17.20 7.33
CA GLY A 86 -22.24 18.16 7.86
C GLY A 86 -21.13 18.54 6.86
N THR A 87 -20.27 19.47 7.29
CA THR A 87 -19.21 20.09 6.47
C THR A 87 -18.22 19.09 5.82
N LEU A 88 -18.09 17.88 6.37
CA LEU A 88 -17.26 16.82 5.82
C LEU A 88 -17.72 16.36 4.43
N TRP A 89 -19.03 16.43 4.16
CA TRP A 89 -19.67 15.87 2.97
C TRP A 89 -20.04 16.91 1.92
N GLU A 90 -20.10 18.20 2.28
CA GLU A 90 -20.50 19.30 1.39
C GLU A 90 -19.69 19.35 0.07
N ASN A 91 -18.41 18.97 0.13
CA ASN A 91 -17.50 18.95 -1.02
C ASN A 91 -17.12 17.52 -1.47
N TYR A 92 -17.93 16.52 -1.10
CA TYR A 92 -17.65 15.14 -1.48
C TYR A 92 -17.85 14.94 -3.00
N VAL A 93 -16.74 14.74 -3.71
CA VAL A 93 -16.75 14.42 -5.15
C VAL A 93 -16.71 12.91 -5.37
N ASN A 94 -15.69 12.27 -4.79
CA ASN A 94 -15.51 10.82 -4.83
C ASN A 94 -14.65 10.38 -3.65
N PHE A 95 -14.59 9.07 -3.41
CA PHE A 95 -13.87 8.50 -2.27
C PHE A 95 -12.38 8.84 -2.25
N TRP A 96 -11.70 8.82 -3.38
CA TRP A 96 -10.25 9.07 -3.41
C TRP A 96 -9.91 10.53 -3.17
N LYS A 97 -10.71 11.46 -3.72
CA LYS A 97 -10.57 12.89 -3.40
C LYS A 97 -10.89 13.18 -1.94
N PHE A 98 -11.87 12.47 -1.38
CA PHE A 98 -12.19 12.53 0.04
C PHE A 98 -11.01 12.09 0.92
N ILE A 99 -10.37 10.96 0.59
CA ILE A 99 -9.16 10.48 1.29
C ILE A 99 -8.00 11.48 1.16
N GLU A 100 -7.76 12.01 -0.04
CA GLU A 100 -6.74 13.03 -0.27
C GLU A 100 -6.97 14.29 0.59
N ASN A 101 -8.22 14.77 0.68
CA ASN A 101 -8.59 15.93 1.48
C ASN A 101 -8.39 15.67 2.99
N LEU A 102 -8.69 14.46 3.47
CA LEU A 102 -8.42 14.08 4.86
C LEU A 102 -6.92 14.08 5.14
N PHE A 103 -6.10 13.49 4.26
CA PHE A 103 -4.65 13.53 4.40
C PHE A 103 -4.09 14.96 4.35
N THR A 104 -4.64 15.81 3.48
CA THR A 104 -4.30 17.23 3.41
C THR A 104 -4.68 17.98 4.69
N SER A 105 -5.74 17.55 5.37
CA SER A 105 -6.17 18.17 6.63
C SER A 105 -5.25 17.81 7.80
N LEU A 106 -4.50 16.70 7.71
CA LEU A 106 -3.53 16.31 8.74
C LEU A 106 -2.31 17.22 8.83
N THR A 107 -1.95 17.90 7.73
CA THR A 107 -0.86 18.89 7.73
C THR A 107 -1.27 20.20 8.40
N LYS A 108 -2.57 20.38 8.71
CA LYS A 108 -3.10 21.55 9.43
C LYS A 108 -3.20 21.22 10.92
N VAL A 109 -2.45 21.96 11.75
CA VAL A 109 -2.16 21.64 13.17
C VAL A 109 -3.41 21.41 14.04
N ASN A 110 -4.50 22.15 13.83
CA ASN A 110 -5.63 22.18 14.77
C ASN A 110 -6.57 20.95 14.74
N LYS A 111 -6.45 20.05 13.75
CA LYS A 111 -7.40 18.91 13.60
C LYS A 111 -6.75 17.54 13.42
N SER A 112 -5.44 17.45 13.56
CA SER A 112 -4.68 16.25 13.16
C SER A 112 -5.12 14.99 13.90
N GLY A 113 -5.34 15.05 15.22
CA GLY A 113 -5.76 13.89 16.03
C GLY A 113 -7.13 13.32 15.63
N ARG A 114 -8.12 14.18 15.42
CA ARG A 114 -9.49 13.78 15.05
C ARG A 114 -9.56 13.22 13.63
N ILE A 115 -8.86 13.85 12.69
CA ILE A 115 -8.76 13.37 11.31
C ILE A 115 -8.02 12.02 11.26
N MET A 116 -6.99 11.83 12.10
CA MET A 116 -6.32 10.53 12.25
C MET A 116 -7.28 9.45 12.74
N MET A 117 -8.14 9.74 13.73
CA MET A 117 -9.17 8.78 14.19
C MET A 117 -10.12 8.40 13.06
N LEU A 118 -10.60 9.38 12.29
CA LEU A 118 -11.50 9.11 11.17
C LEU A 118 -10.83 8.25 10.09
N LEU A 119 -9.60 8.59 9.70
CA LEU A 119 -8.83 7.82 8.72
C LEU A 119 -8.57 6.38 9.20
N ASP A 120 -8.17 6.20 10.46
CA ASP A 120 -7.97 4.87 11.04
C ASP A 120 -9.26 4.03 11.02
N HIS A 121 -10.41 4.65 11.30
CA HIS A 121 -11.71 3.99 11.17
C HIS A 121 -11.96 3.53 9.73
N ILE A 122 -11.79 4.42 8.74
CA ILE A 122 -12.00 4.11 7.32
C ILE A 122 -11.09 2.95 6.88
N VAL A 123 -9.80 2.99 7.25
CA VAL A 123 -8.84 1.91 6.98
C VAL A 123 -9.32 0.60 7.57
N SER A 124 -9.79 0.62 8.83
CA SER A 124 -10.28 -0.57 9.54
C SER A 124 -11.50 -1.18 8.86
N VAL A 125 -12.44 -0.36 8.36
CA VAL A 125 -13.59 -0.85 7.59
C VAL A 125 -13.13 -1.61 6.34
N ILE A 126 -12.17 -1.05 5.60
CA ILE A 126 -11.65 -1.65 4.37
C ILE A 126 -10.92 -2.97 4.67
N GLU A 127 -10.07 -2.99 5.69
CA GLU A 127 -9.32 -4.18 6.10
C GLU A 127 -10.26 -5.33 6.53
N ILE A 128 -11.30 -5.00 7.30
CA ILE A 128 -12.30 -5.98 7.73
C ILE A 128 -13.12 -6.49 6.55
N ASP A 129 -13.51 -5.63 5.61
CA ASP A 129 -14.24 -6.04 4.40
C ASP A 129 -13.45 -7.07 3.57
N ILE A 130 -12.16 -6.81 3.33
CA ILE A 130 -11.28 -7.75 2.61
C ILE A 130 -11.06 -9.03 3.42
N LYS A 131 -10.88 -8.92 4.75
CA LYS A 131 -10.71 -10.09 5.63
C LYS A 131 -11.93 -11.01 5.63
N ILE A 132 -13.14 -10.45 5.62
CA ILE A 132 -14.40 -11.22 5.57
C ILE A 132 -14.62 -11.81 4.16
N LYS A 133 -14.29 -11.06 3.11
CA LYS A 133 -14.55 -11.44 1.71
C LYS A 133 -13.33 -12.06 1.01
N LYS A 134 -12.41 -12.72 1.74
CA LYS A 134 -11.18 -13.30 1.15
C LYS A 134 -11.42 -14.19 -0.07
N GLU A 135 -12.54 -14.91 -0.11
CA GLU A 135 -12.91 -15.79 -1.22
C GLU A 135 -13.73 -15.09 -2.32
N LYS A 136 -14.24 -13.88 -2.05
CA LYS A 136 -15.10 -13.09 -2.95
C LYS A 136 -14.57 -11.65 -3.08
N LEU A 137 -13.27 -11.53 -3.35
CA LEU A 137 -12.57 -10.24 -3.43
C LEU A 137 -13.16 -9.29 -4.49
N ASN A 138 -13.76 -9.84 -5.55
CA ASN A 138 -14.49 -9.09 -6.58
C ASN A 138 -15.67 -8.26 -6.05
N SER A 139 -16.19 -8.59 -4.86
CA SER A 139 -17.33 -7.93 -4.21
C SER A 139 -16.92 -6.99 -3.07
N THR A 140 -15.61 -6.79 -2.87
CA THR A 140 -15.08 -5.93 -1.82
C THR A 140 -15.48 -4.48 -2.03
N LEU A 141 -15.66 -3.77 -0.92
CA LEU A 141 -15.93 -2.34 -0.90
C LEU A 141 -14.84 -1.58 -1.66
N LEU A 142 -13.56 -1.85 -1.34
CA LEU A 142 -12.43 -1.14 -1.95
C LEU A 142 -12.42 -1.27 -3.47
N LEU A 143 -12.67 -2.46 -4.00
CA LEU A 143 -12.70 -2.65 -5.45
C LEU A 143 -13.86 -1.89 -6.11
N LYS A 144 -15.01 -1.75 -5.44
CA LYS A 144 -16.13 -0.92 -5.92
C LYS A 144 -15.78 0.57 -5.93
N LEU A 145 -14.93 1.03 -5.02
CA LEU A 145 -14.49 2.42 -4.90
C LEU A 145 -13.37 2.77 -5.89
N ILE A 146 -12.68 1.78 -6.47
CA ILE A 146 -11.67 2.02 -7.50
C ILE A 146 -12.35 2.31 -8.84
N PRO A 147 -12.05 3.46 -9.48
CA PRO A 147 -12.68 3.80 -10.76
C PRO A 147 -12.37 2.74 -11.83
N LYS A 148 -13.42 2.30 -12.52
CA LYS A 148 -13.30 1.40 -13.67
C LYS A 148 -12.99 2.24 -14.92
N SER A 149 -11.96 1.88 -15.67
CA SER A 149 -11.75 2.45 -17.01
C SER A 149 -12.42 1.59 -18.08
N CYS A 150 -12.56 2.10 -19.30
CA CYS A 150 -13.16 1.37 -20.41
C CYS A 150 -12.38 0.08 -20.72
N GLY A 151 -13.05 -1.07 -20.55
CA GLY A 151 -12.51 -2.41 -20.81
C GLY A 151 -12.59 -3.33 -19.59
N LYS A 152 -12.65 -4.65 -19.82
CA LYS A 152 -12.96 -5.67 -18.80
C LYS A 152 -11.95 -5.80 -17.65
N VAL A 153 -10.78 -5.15 -17.70
CA VAL A 153 -9.65 -5.41 -16.77
C VAL A 153 -8.87 -4.15 -16.34
N ARG A 154 -9.13 -2.96 -16.91
CA ARG A 154 -8.33 -1.77 -16.58
C ARG A 154 -9.05 -0.96 -15.49
N THR A 155 -8.57 -1.04 -14.27
CA THR A 155 -8.90 -0.08 -13.20
C THR A 155 -8.04 1.17 -13.39
N ASN A 156 -8.65 2.36 -13.32
CA ASN A 156 -7.88 3.59 -13.27
C ASN A 156 -7.30 3.73 -11.86
N ILE A 157 -6.05 3.29 -11.70
CA ILE A 157 -5.36 3.25 -10.41
C ILE A 157 -4.65 4.57 -10.07
N LYS A 158 -4.59 5.51 -11.02
CA LYS A 158 -3.86 6.78 -10.88
C LYS A 158 -4.39 7.62 -9.71
N ASP A 159 -5.69 7.87 -9.67
CA ASP A 159 -6.30 8.69 -8.62
C ASP A 159 -6.18 8.05 -7.23
N PRO A 160 -6.45 6.73 -7.06
CA PRO A 160 -6.15 6.04 -5.80
C PRO A 160 -4.70 6.20 -5.33
N ILE A 161 -3.72 6.04 -6.22
CA ILE A 161 -2.31 6.12 -5.86
C ILE A 161 -1.88 7.56 -5.56
N ASN A 162 -2.37 8.54 -6.30
CA ASN A 162 -2.12 9.95 -5.98
C ASN A 162 -2.66 10.31 -4.60
N ALA A 163 -3.89 9.93 -4.29
CA ALA A 163 -4.51 10.19 -2.99
C ALA A 163 -3.75 9.53 -1.83
N LEU A 164 -3.34 8.27 -2.00
CA LEU A 164 -2.60 7.53 -0.97
C LEU A 164 -1.17 8.03 -0.80
N LEU A 165 -0.52 8.44 -1.89
CA LEU A 165 0.88 8.89 -1.83
C LEU A 165 1.04 10.39 -1.56
N PHE A 166 -0.06 11.15 -1.55
CA PHE A 166 -0.11 12.56 -1.16
C PHE A 166 0.64 12.87 0.15
N PRO A 167 0.44 12.12 1.26
CA PRO A 167 1.12 12.39 2.53
C PRO A 167 2.65 12.37 2.41
N PHE A 168 3.21 11.59 1.49
CA PHE A 168 4.66 11.48 1.32
C PHE A 168 5.25 12.65 0.53
N HIS A 169 4.43 13.52 -0.07
CA HIS A 169 4.91 14.78 -0.66
C HIS A 169 5.01 15.91 0.38
N GLU A 170 4.42 15.70 1.55
CA GLU A 170 4.39 16.61 2.69
C GLU A 170 5.26 16.09 3.85
N ASP A 171 5.54 16.94 4.85
CA ASP A 171 6.23 16.51 6.07
C ASP A 171 5.19 15.96 7.08
N VAL A 172 4.89 14.66 6.94
CA VAL A 172 3.90 13.95 7.77
C VAL A 172 4.53 13.03 8.82
N SER A 173 3.75 12.68 9.84
CA SER A 173 4.18 11.72 10.85
C SER A 173 4.23 10.28 10.31
N ILE A 174 4.97 9.41 11.01
CA ILE A 174 5.07 7.99 10.65
C ILE A 174 3.73 7.26 10.78
N GLU A 175 2.85 7.69 11.68
CA GLU A 175 1.50 7.17 11.85
C GLU A 175 0.63 7.47 10.63
N THR A 176 0.68 8.70 10.10
CA THR A 176 -0.02 9.07 8.87
C THR A 176 0.46 8.24 7.68
N ALA A 177 1.78 8.09 7.53
CA ALA A 177 2.39 7.24 6.51
C ALA A 177 1.90 5.78 6.65
N ARG A 178 1.84 5.23 7.86
CA ARG A 178 1.35 3.87 8.13
C ARG A 178 -0.12 3.69 7.74
N LEU A 179 -0.99 4.67 7.98
CA LEU A 179 -2.40 4.59 7.56
C LEU A 179 -2.53 4.51 6.03
N SER A 180 -1.81 5.36 5.30
CA SER A 180 -1.77 5.30 3.83
C SER A 180 -1.29 3.91 3.35
N GLN A 181 -0.21 3.40 3.94
CA GLN A 181 0.37 2.11 3.58
C GLN A 181 -0.57 0.92 3.88
N ARG A 182 -1.39 1.02 4.92
CA ARG A 182 -2.43 0.02 5.22
C ARG A 182 -3.48 -0.05 4.11
N ILE A 183 -3.94 1.08 3.57
CA ILE A 183 -4.86 1.08 2.42
C ILE A 183 -4.15 0.59 1.15
N LEU A 184 -2.91 1.05 0.89
CA LEU A 184 -2.13 0.58 -0.26
C LEU A 184 -1.93 -0.94 -0.23
N LYS A 185 -1.67 -1.52 0.95
CA LYS A 185 -1.59 -2.97 1.15
C LYS A 185 -2.86 -3.68 0.70
N GLN A 186 -4.03 -3.11 0.96
CA GLN A 186 -5.30 -3.67 0.51
C GLN A 186 -5.45 -3.64 -1.02
N ILE A 187 -5.01 -2.56 -1.67
CA ILE A 187 -4.94 -2.47 -3.14
C ILE A 187 -3.97 -3.52 -3.70
N ILE A 188 -2.81 -3.72 -3.06
CA ILE A 188 -1.83 -4.74 -3.45
C ILE A 188 -2.42 -6.15 -3.36
N ILE A 189 -3.18 -6.46 -2.31
CA ILE A 189 -3.88 -7.76 -2.19
C ILE A 189 -4.84 -7.97 -3.35
N LEU A 190 -5.65 -6.96 -3.69
CA LEU A 190 -6.56 -7.03 -4.84
C LEU A 190 -5.81 -7.20 -6.16
N SER A 191 -4.62 -6.60 -6.29
CA SER A 191 -3.78 -6.76 -7.47
C SER A 191 -3.19 -8.16 -7.59
N HIS A 192 -2.69 -8.74 -6.49
CA HIS A 192 -2.20 -10.11 -6.46
C HIS A 192 -3.31 -11.14 -6.72
N ALA A 193 -4.54 -10.83 -6.33
CA ALA A 193 -5.73 -11.61 -6.67
C ALA A 193 -6.22 -11.43 -8.13
N GLY A 194 -5.53 -10.62 -8.94
CA GLY A 194 -5.87 -10.41 -10.34
C GLY A 194 -7.02 -9.43 -10.61
N HIS A 195 -7.53 -8.74 -9.58
CA HIS A 195 -8.59 -7.74 -9.74
C HIS A 195 -8.08 -6.35 -10.15
N ILE A 196 -6.78 -6.10 -9.96
CA ILE A 196 -6.09 -4.87 -10.36
C ILE A 196 -4.82 -5.24 -11.11
N CYS A 197 -4.59 -4.61 -12.27
CA CYS A 197 -3.40 -4.86 -13.08
C CYS A 197 -2.12 -4.50 -12.32
N SER A 198 -1.31 -5.51 -11.97
CA SER A 198 -0.09 -5.36 -11.17
C SER A 198 0.94 -4.44 -11.82
N SER A 199 1.18 -4.56 -13.14
CA SER A 199 2.11 -3.69 -13.85
C SER A 199 1.68 -2.22 -13.83
N SER A 200 0.38 -1.94 -13.94
CA SER A 200 -0.16 -0.58 -13.85
C SER A 200 0.01 0.00 -12.45
N LEU A 201 -0.29 -0.79 -11.41
CA LEU A 201 -0.11 -0.39 -10.01
C LEU A 201 1.37 -0.09 -9.71
N ILE A 202 2.27 -0.99 -10.08
CA ILE A 202 3.72 -0.81 -9.85
C ILE A 202 4.24 0.43 -10.58
N THR A 203 3.84 0.61 -11.84
CA THR A 203 4.28 1.76 -12.66
C THR A 203 3.82 3.07 -12.05
N GLU A 204 2.55 3.18 -11.62
CA GLU A 204 2.04 4.41 -11.02
C GLU A 204 2.72 4.71 -9.68
N VAL A 205 2.89 3.71 -8.81
CA VAL A 205 3.62 3.88 -7.54
C VAL A 205 5.08 4.31 -7.80
N TYR A 206 5.73 3.71 -8.80
CA TYR A 206 7.08 4.09 -9.21
C TYR A 206 7.18 5.55 -9.68
N GLN A 207 6.23 5.99 -10.50
CA GLN A 207 6.17 7.37 -10.99
C GLN A 207 6.02 8.38 -9.84
N GLN A 208 5.21 8.08 -8.83
CA GLN A 208 5.09 8.94 -7.64
C GLN A 208 6.34 8.87 -6.77
N MET A 209 6.90 7.67 -6.57
CA MET A 209 8.13 7.48 -5.79
C MET A 209 9.29 8.32 -6.34
N ASN A 210 9.40 8.47 -7.66
CA ASN A 210 10.44 9.29 -8.31
C ASN A 210 10.35 10.78 -8.00
N LYS A 211 9.21 11.27 -7.53
CA LYS A 211 9.01 12.68 -7.15
C LYS A 211 9.38 12.96 -5.68
N PHE A 212 9.53 11.92 -4.85
CA PHE A 212 9.84 12.08 -3.43
C PHE A 212 11.26 12.61 -3.18
N LYS A 213 11.36 13.52 -2.21
CA LYS A 213 12.63 13.94 -1.61
C LYS A 213 13.25 12.79 -0.78
N ARG A 214 14.49 12.99 -0.33
CA ARG A 214 15.28 12.01 0.44
C ARG A 214 14.54 11.45 1.67
N SER A 215 14.07 12.33 2.55
CA SER A 215 13.36 11.97 3.79
C SER A 215 12.06 11.21 3.49
N GLN A 216 11.32 11.70 2.51
CA GLN A 216 10.04 11.16 2.05
C GLN A 216 10.20 9.76 1.45
N LEU A 217 11.19 9.55 0.58
CA LEU A 217 11.51 8.24 0.02
C LEU A 217 11.88 7.23 1.11
N LYS A 218 12.68 7.67 2.09
CA LYS A 218 13.05 6.85 3.25
C LYS A 218 11.81 6.44 4.03
N LEU A 219 10.96 7.41 4.41
CA LEU A 219 9.72 7.15 5.14
C LEU A 219 8.80 6.20 4.37
N PHE A 220 8.63 6.42 3.06
CA PHE A 220 7.82 5.59 2.19
C PHE A 220 8.30 4.13 2.16
N LEU A 221 9.58 3.90 1.86
CA LEU A 221 10.11 2.54 1.78
C LEU A 221 10.19 1.84 3.14
N GLN A 222 10.36 2.58 4.25
CA GLN A 222 10.38 2.02 5.60
C GLN A 222 8.99 1.64 6.11
N THR A 223 7.93 2.34 5.66
CA THR A 223 6.56 2.09 6.13
C THR A 223 5.78 1.12 5.25
N MET A 224 6.33 0.73 4.09
CA MET A 224 5.64 -0.16 3.16
C MET A 224 5.50 -1.59 3.70
N LEU A 225 4.28 -2.13 3.65
CA LEU A 225 3.89 -3.35 4.38
C LEU A 225 4.00 -4.66 3.58
N SER A 226 4.30 -4.60 2.27
CA SER A 226 4.42 -5.78 1.41
C SER A 226 5.82 -5.87 0.83
N SER A 227 6.65 -6.77 1.37
CA SER A 227 8.02 -7.00 0.87
C SER A 227 8.02 -7.50 -0.57
N THR A 228 7.06 -8.36 -0.96
CA THR A 228 6.93 -8.83 -2.35
C THR A 228 6.66 -7.68 -3.31
N PHE A 229 5.71 -6.80 -3.01
CA PHE A 229 5.44 -5.63 -3.83
C PHE A 229 6.63 -4.66 -3.83
N LYS A 230 7.33 -4.52 -2.69
CA LYS A 230 8.56 -3.74 -2.57
C LYS A 230 9.66 -4.25 -3.50
N CYS A 231 9.88 -5.56 -3.55
CA CYS A 231 10.81 -6.17 -4.49
C CYS A 231 10.46 -5.82 -5.93
N MET A 232 9.20 -5.96 -6.33
CA MET A 232 8.76 -5.64 -7.70
C MET A 232 8.95 -4.15 -8.04
N LEU A 233 8.60 -3.26 -7.12
CA LEU A 233 8.76 -1.81 -7.27
C LEU A 233 10.23 -1.41 -7.40
N LEU A 234 11.09 -1.94 -6.53
CA LEU A 234 12.50 -1.58 -6.52
C LEU A 234 13.29 -2.28 -7.64
N ASP A 235 12.88 -3.47 -8.08
CA ASP A 235 13.40 -4.10 -9.30
C ASP A 235 13.10 -3.21 -10.53
N LEU A 236 11.89 -2.66 -10.64
CA LEU A 236 11.58 -1.67 -11.68
C LEU A 236 12.45 -0.41 -11.57
N ALA A 237 12.65 0.10 -10.35
CA ALA A 237 13.48 1.28 -10.13
C ALA A 237 14.95 1.05 -10.53
N LEU A 238 15.51 -0.12 -10.20
CA LEU A 238 16.87 -0.50 -10.57
C LEU A 238 17.01 -0.79 -12.07
N ARG A 239 15.97 -1.30 -12.74
CA ARG A 239 15.93 -1.42 -14.21
C ARG A 239 16.03 -0.08 -14.93
N ASN A 240 15.69 1.02 -14.27
CA ASN A 240 15.82 2.37 -14.82
C ASN A 240 17.16 3.03 -14.42
N THR A 241 18.26 2.30 -14.62
CA THR A 241 19.63 2.75 -14.32
C THR A 241 20.55 2.46 -15.51
N ASP A 242 21.77 3.01 -15.48
CA ASP A 242 22.78 2.81 -16.52
C ASP A 242 23.43 1.41 -16.38
N PHE A 243 23.26 0.60 -17.42
CA PHE A 243 23.83 -0.75 -17.55
C PHE A 243 24.99 -0.84 -18.55
N SER A 244 25.61 0.29 -18.92
CA SER A 244 26.74 0.34 -19.87
C SER A 244 27.91 -0.56 -19.47
N ARG A 245 28.11 -0.80 -18.17
CA ARG A 245 29.20 -1.62 -17.62
C ARG A 245 28.86 -3.11 -17.50
N ILE A 246 27.62 -3.49 -17.76
CA ILE A 246 27.17 -4.88 -17.60
C ILE A 246 27.63 -5.72 -18.80
N PRO A 247 28.34 -6.84 -18.58
CA PRO A 247 28.75 -7.76 -19.63
C PRO A 247 27.56 -8.21 -20.48
N ARG A 248 27.77 -8.35 -21.81
CA ARG A 248 26.70 -8.72 -22.75
C ARG A 248 26.02 -10.03 -22.34
N GLN A 249 26.77 -11.03 -21.86
CA GLN A 249 26.19 -12.31 -21.44
C GLN A 249 25.19 -12.18 -20.29
N ASN A 250 25.30 -11.15 -19.45
CA ASN A 250 24.43 -10.96 -18.29
C ASN A 250 23.17 -10.16 -18.64
N ARG A 251 23.11 -9.46 -19.79
CA ARG A 251 22.01 -8.54 -20.10
C ARG A 251 20.63 -9.19 -20.14
N ASN A 252 20.55 -10.49 -20.47
CA ASN A 252 19.28 -11.24 -20.43
C ASN A 252 18.68 -11.31 -19.01
N MET A 253 19.51 -11.19 -17.97
CA MET A 253 19.06 -11.15 -16.58
C MET A 253 18.38 -9.84 -16.20
N ILE A 254 18.52 -8.76 -16.98
CA ILE A 254 17.89 -7.46 -16.65
C ILE A 254 16.36 -7.63 -16.57
N THR A 255 15.79 -8.42 -17.47
CA THR A 255 14.34 -8.69 -17.51
C THR A 255 13.90 -9.80 -16.57
N SER A 256 14.82 -10.63 -16.08
CA SER A 256 14.50 -11.75 -15.20
C SER A 256 13.94 -11.28 -13.84
N PRO A 257 13.22 -12.14 -13.11
CA PRO A 257 12.82 -11.86 -11.74
C PRO A 257 14.01 -11.48 -10.85
N LEU A 258 13.73 -10.73 -9.79
CA LEU A 258 14.74 -10.35 -8.79
C LEU A 258 15.30 -11.62 -8.10
N SER A 259 16.62 -11.70 -7.98
CA SER A 259 17.35 -12.78 -7.30
C SER A 259 18.70 -12.28 -6.80
N LEU A 260 19.34 -13.00 -5.86
CA LEU A 260 20.69 -12.64 -5.41
C LEU A 260 21.70 -12.71 -6.57
N VAL A 261 21.52 -13.66 -7.49
CA VAL A 261 22.34 -13.77 -8.71
C VAL A 261 22.23 -12.50 -9.54
N LYS A 262 21.03 -11.94 -9.69
CA LYS A 262 20.80 -10.67 -10.40
C LYS A 262 21.44 -9.49 -9.68
N PHE A 263 21.43 -9.44 -8.35
CA PHE A 263 22.16 -8.41 -7.59
C PHE A 263 23.66 -8.41 -7.92
N VAL A 264 24.28 -9.60 -7.87
CA VAL A 264 25.72 -9.77 -8.11
C VAL A 264 26.11 -9.40 -9.54
N ASN A 265 25.36 -9.92 -10.51
CA ASN A 265 25.71 -9.84 -11.93
C ASN A 265 25.22 -8.58 -12.65
N ILE A 266 24.22 -7.89 -12.09
CA ILE A 266 23.61 -6.69 -12.68
C ILE A 266 23.71 -5.50 -11.73
N TYR A 267 23.04 -5.56 -10.58
CA TYR A 267 22.77 -4.32 -9.83
C TYR A 267 23.97 -3.74 -9.12
N PHE A 268 24.92 -4.55 -8.65
CA PHE A 268 26.15 -4.04 -8.06
C PHE A 268 27.08 -3.32 -9.05
N ASP A 269 26.92 -3.52 -10.36
CA ASP A 269 27.67 -2.78 -11.39
C ASP A 269 26.83 -1.73 -12.12
N SER A 270 25.55 -1.61 -11.78
CA SER A 270 24.68 -0.57 -12.31
C SER A 270 25.01 0.80 -11.68
N LYS A 271 24.63 1.88 -12.38
CA LYS A 271 24.87 3.26 -11.93
C LYS A 271 23.65 4.14 -12.15
N PRO A 272 23.41 5.18 -11.32
CA PRO A 272 22.41 6.19 -11.67
C PRO A 272 22.76 6.86 -13.01
N TYR A 273 21.74 7.21 -13.80
CA TYR A 273 21.94 7.96 -15.05
C TYR A 273 22.57 9.33 -14.81
N ASN A 274 22.12 10.05 -13.77
CA ASN A 274 22.73 11.31 -13.36
C ASN A 274 23.91 11.05 -12.41
N LYS A 275 25.10 10.86 -12.99
CA LYS A 275 26.34 10.54 -12.24
C LYS A 275 26.94 11.74 -11.50
N ASN A 276 26.58 12.95 -11.91
CA ASN A 276 27.14 14.18 -11.36
C ASN A 276 26.41 14.66 -10.10
N ASP A 277 25.28 14.04 -9.76
CA ASP A 277 24.48 14.37 -8.59
C ASP A 277 24.72 13.35 -7.47
N PRO A 278 25.38 13.76 -6.35
CA PRO A 278 25.58 12.90 -5.17
C PRO A 278 24.29 12.33 -4.61
N ILE A 279 23.17 13.04 -4.72
CA ILE A 279 21.87 12.59 -4.23
C ILE A 279 21.36 11.43 -5.07
N SER A 280 21.59 11.47 -6.38
CA SER A 280 21.25 10.38 -7.30
C SER A 280 22.04 9.11 -6.98
N LEU A 281 23.32 9.22 -6.62
CA LEU A 281 24.12 8.08 -6.14
C LEU A 281 23.60 7.52 -4.81
N TRP A 282 23.38 8.38 -3.82
CA TRP A 282 22.78 7.96 -2.54
C TRP A 282 21.45 7.25 -2.77
N ARG A 283 20.57 7.80 -3.62
CA ARG A 283 19.26 7.24 -3.93
C ARG A 283 19.38 5.87 -4.58
N HIS A 284 20.33 5.71 -5.49
CA HIS A 284 20.62 4.42 -6.13
C HIS A 284 21.04 3.37 -5.11
N ILE A 285 22.00 3.70 -4.23
CA ILE A 285 22.44 2.78 -3.15
C ILE A 285 21.31 2.49 -2.17
N PHE A 286 20.51 3.49 -1.81
CA PHE A 286 19.36 3.30 -0.92
C PHE A 286 18.31 2.35 -1.51
N ILE A 287 18.01 2.49 -2.81
CA ILE A 287 17.10 1.59 -3.53
C ILE A 287 17.70 0.19 -3.61
N LEU A 288 18.99 0.06 -3.92
CA LEU A 288 19.72 -1.21 -3.98
C LEU A 288 19.64 -1.96 -2.64
N CYS A 289 20.01 -1.32 -1.53
CA CYS A 289 19.94 -1.90 -0.18
C CYS A 289 18.50 -2.24 0.19
N SER A 290 17.54 -1.35 -0.09
CA SER A 290 16.13 -1.60 0.20
C SER A 290 15.56 -2.77 -0.60
N ALA A 291 15.95 -2.93 -1.87
CA ALA A 291 15.53 -4.02 -2.74
C ALA A 291 16.07 -5.36 -2.20
N PHE A 292 17.33 -5.34 -1.79
CA PHE A 292 18.00 -6.51 -1.26
C PHE A 292 17.38 -6.99 0.05
N GLN A 293 17.19 -6.08 1.02
CA GLN A 293 16.53 -6.39 2.29
C GLN A 293 15.14 -6.96 2.06
N SER A 294 14.37 -6.32 1.17
CA SER A 294 13.03 -6.80 0.84
C SER A 294 13.06 -8.19 0.21
N TYR A 295 14.07 -8.48 -0.62
CA TYR A 295 14.25 -9.79 -1.24
C TYR A 295 14.53 -10.85 -0.18
N VAL A 296 15.51 -10.60 0.69
CA VAL A 296 15.85 -11.47 1.82
C VAL A 296 14.61 -11.72 2.67
N ASP A 297 13.93 -10.67 3.11
CA ASP A 297 12.72 -10.76 3.94
C ASP A 297 11.63 -11.60 3.25
N SER A 298 11.46 -11.44 1.93
CA SER A 298 10.48 -12.21 1.14
C SER A 298 10.84 -13.70 1.00
N LYS A 299 12.12 -14.05 1.19
CA LYS A 299 12.64 -15.43 1.11
C LYS A 299 12.81 -16.08 2.47
N THR A 300 12.62 -15.33 3.55
CA THR A 300 12.79 -15.83 4.92
C THR A 300 11.46 -15.93 5.63
N MET A 301 11.18 -17.06 6.26
CA MET A 301 9.98 -17.27 7.07
C MET A 301 10.38 -17.75 8.45
N ARG A 302 9.93 -17.06 9.50
CA ARG A 302 10.16 -17.47 10.89
C ARG A 302 8.91 -18.15 11.43
N VAL A 303 9.06 -19.38 11.94
CA VAL A 303 8.01 -20.14 12.63
C VAL A 303 8.53 -20.51 14.01
N GLY A 304 8.09 -19.77 15.03
CA GLY A 304 8.63 -19.87 16.39
C GLY A 304 10.11 -19.52 16.45
N HIS A 305 10.94 -20.48 16.86
CA HIS A 305 12.40 -20.35 16.91
C HIS A 305 13.09 -20.75 15.60
N LYS A 306 12.38 -21.41 14.67
CA LYS A 306 12.96 -21.86 13.40
C LYS A 306 12.86 -20.79 12.32
N VAL A 307 13.92 -20.65 11.53
CA VAL A 307 13.97 -19.78 10.34
C VAL A 307 14.11 -20.66 9.11
N PHE A 308 13.17 -20.51 8.18
CA PHE A 308 13.19 -21.17 6.88
C PHE A 308 13.65 -20.18 5.82
N CYS A 309 14.57 -20.62 4.97
CA CYS A 309 15.13 -19.81 3.90
C CYS A 309 14.85 -20.44 2.53
N GLY A 310 14.06 -19.76 1.70
CA GLY A 310 13.66 -20.18 0.35
C GLY A 310 14.65 -19.79 -0.75
N LEU A 311 15.94 -19.70 -0.43
CA LEU A 311 17.01 -19.49 -1.40
C LEU A 311 17.34 -20.80 -2.13
N ASN A 312 17.54 -20.70 -3.44
CA ASN A 312 17.99 -21.84 -4.25
C ASN A 312 19.51 -22.10 -4.06
N ASP A 313 20.02 -23.19 -4.64
CA ASP A 313 21.41 -23.61 -4.44
C ASP A 313 22.43 -22.60 -4.97
N GLU A 314 22.15 -21.96 -6.11
CA GLU A 314 23.02 -20.90 -6.66
C GLU A 314 23.10 -19.71 -5.71
N GLU A 315 21.97 -19.29 -5.16
CA GLU A 315 21.89 -18.18 -4.21
C GLU A 315 22.57 -18.51 -2.88
N ARG A 316 22.39 -19.74 -2.38
CA ARG A 316 23.09 -20.23 -1.20
C ARG A 316 24.59 -20.21 -1.41
N LYS A 317 25.07 -20.67 -2.57
CA LYS A 317 26.48 -20.63 -2.92
C LYS A 317 27.05 -19.21 -2.91
N LEU A 318 26.33 -18.22 -3.45
CA LEU A 318 26.76 -16.81 -3.39
C LEU A 318 26.94 -16.28 -1.97
N ILE A 319 26.14 -16.77 -1.01
CA ILE A 319 26.23 -16.41 0.40
C ILE A 319 27.41 -17.13 1.06
N VAL A 320 27.50 -18.46 0.88
CA VAL A 320 28.56 -19.29 1.48
C VAL A 320 29.95 -18.87 0.99
N ASP A 321 30.10 -18.61 -0.31
CA ASP A 321 31.34 -18.17 -0.94
C ASP A 321 31.67 -16.69 -0.65
N LYS A 322 30.83 -16.01 0.16
CA LYS A 322 30.97 -14.58 0.55
C LYS A 322 31.05 -13.62 -0.64
N VAL A 323 30.54 -14.02 -1.81
CA VAL A 323 30.58 -13.20 -3.04
C VAL A 323 29.86 -11.88 -2.83
N ILE A 324 28.68 -11.90 -2.19
CA ILE A 324 27.91 -10.68 -1.94
C ILE A 324 28.68 -9.71 -1.02
N ILE A 325 29.33 -10.21 0.04
CA ILE A 325 30.15 -9.39 0.95
C ILE A 325 31.30 -8.72 0.20
N GLN A 326 32.00 -9.47 -0.66
CA GLN A 326 33.09 -8.91 -1.48
C GLN A 326 32.59 -7.77 -2.37
N ARG A 327 31.43 -7.95 -3.00
CA ARG A 327 30.81 -6.94 -3.88
C ARG A 327 30.34 -5.70 -3.13
N ILE A 328 29.84 -5.87 -1.90
CA ILE A 328 29.53 -4.74 -1.01
C ILE A 328 30.82 -3.98 -0.65
N ALA A 329 31.91 -4.68 -0.32
CA ALA A 329 33.18 -4.04 -0.02
C ALA A 329 33.76 -3.27 -1.21
N GLU A 330 33.64 -3.80 -2.43
CA GLU A 330 33.99 -3.09 -3.67
C GLU A 330 33.17 -1.82 -3.86
N LEU A 331 31.85 -1.88 -3.64
CA LEU A 331 30.97 -0.72 -3.70
C LEU A 331 31.32 0.35 -2.66
N THR A 332 31.61 -0.07 -1.42
CA THR A 332 32.07 0.84 -0.35
C THR A 332 33.35 1.56 -0.74
N LYS A 333 34.34 0.86 -1.32
CA LYS A 333 35.57 1.47 -1.85
C LYS A 333 35.30 2.40 -3.02
N ARG A 334 34.34 2.09 -3.90
CA ARG A 334 33.95 2.99 -5.00
C ARG A 334 33.40 4.30 -4.45
N ILE A 335 32.54 4.25 -3.43
CA ILE A 335 31.96 5.45 -2.78
C ILE A 335 33.03 6.36 -2.16
N ASP A 336 34.16 5.81 -1.71
CA ASP A 336 35.27 6.62 -1.20
C ASP A 336 35.82 7.60 -2.25
N GLY A 337 35.91 7.16 -3.50
CA GLY A 337 36.37 7.98 -4.62
C GLY A 337 35.33 8.96 -5.18
N GLU A 338 34.06 8.88 -4.75
CA GLU A 338 33.00 9.74 -5.26
C GLU A 338 33.00 11.11 -4.55
N LYS A 339 32.70 12.17 -5.30
CA LYS A 339 32.62 13.55 -4.79
C LYS A 339 31.27 13.75 -4.10
N MET A 340 31.23 13.52 -2.79
CA MET A 340 30.03 13.66 -1.95
C MET A 340 30.40 14.39 -0.66
N ASP A 341 29.44 15.10 -0.05
CA ASP A 341 29.63 15.66 1.29
C ASP A 341 29.87 14.53 2.33
N SER A 342 30.56 14.86 3.41
CA SER A 342 31.03 13.88 4.40
C SER A 342 29.87 13.14 5.08
N GLU A 343 28.77 13.84 5.36
CA GLU A 343 27.59 13.26 6.02
C GLU A 343 26.85 12.30 5.09
N LEU A 344 26.59 12.70 3.84
CA LEU A 344 25.94 11.85 2.84
C LEU A 344 26.81 10.64 2.52
N LYS A 345 28.13 10.80 2.41
CA LYS A 345 29.06 9.68 2.22
C LYS A 345 28.98 8.69 3.38
N LYS A 346 29.03 9.17 4.63
CA LYS A 346 28.86 8.34 5.84
C LYS A 346 27.52 7.60 5.83
N ASN A 347 26.43 8.31 5.57
CA ASN A 347 25.09 7.73 5.51
C ASN A 347 24.95 6.69 4.39
N THR A 348 25.59 6.90 3.23
CA THR A 348 25.57 5.95 2.11
C THR A 348 26.33 4.67 2.47
N LYS A 349 27.50 4.79 3.10
CA LYS A 349 28.28 3.64 3.55
C LYS A 349 27.56 2.84 4.64
N PHE A 350 26.89 3.53 5.56
CA PHE A 350 26.09 2.88 6.60
C PHE A 350 24.98 1.99 6.01
N LEU A 351 24.38 2.38 4.88
CA LEU A 351 23.40 1.52 4.20
C LEU A 351 24.02 0.21 3.68
N LEU A 352 25.24 0.28 3.15
CA LEU A 352 25.99 -0.90 2.71
C LEU A 352 26.45 -1.78 3.88
N GLU A 353 26.81 -1.17 5.01
CA GLU A 353 27.14 -1.90 6.24
C GLU A 353 25.95 -2.71 6.75
N ILE A 354 24.74 -2.12 6.79
CA ILE A 354 23.53 -2.85 7.14
C ILE A 354 23.30 -4.05 6.19
N MET A 355 23.52 -3.85 4.88
CA MET A 355 23.39 -4.92 3.89
C MET A 355 24.38 -6.08 4.14
N SER A 356 25.61 -5.77 4.57
CA SER A 356 26.58 -6.80 4.98
C SER A 356 26.12 -7.57 6.21
N ILE A 357 25.61 -6.86 7.23
CA ILE A 357 25.07 -7.48 8.45
C ILE A 357 23.91 -8.43 8.12
N ASP A 358 23.01 -8.01 7.23
CA ASP A 358 21.89 -8.85 6.77
C ASP A 358 22.40 -10.13 6.09
N ILE A 359 23.48 -10.05 5.30
CA ILE A 359 24.09 -11.23 4.68
C ILE A 359 24.75 -12.16 5.68
N GLU A 360 25.49 -11.62 6.63
CA GLU A 360 26.12 -12.42 7.69
C GLU A 360 25.06 -13.18 8.50
N ARG A 361 23.90 -12.55 8.75
CA ARG A 361 22.76 -13.22 9.39
C ARG A 361 22.25 -14.40 8.57
N ILE A 362 22.11 -14.24 7.25
CA ILE A 362 21.65 -15.32 6.37
C ILE A 362 22.71 -16.41 6.24
N TYR A 363 23.99 -16.04 6.19
CA TYR A 363 25.10 -16.98 6.16
C TYR A 363 25.05 -17.93 7.37
N GLY A 364 24.84 -17.39 8.58
CA GLY A 364 24.62 -18.21 9.78
C GLY A 364 23.49 -19.23 9.59
N TRP A 365 22.35 -18.80 9.04
CA TRP A 365 21.23 -19.71 8.76
C TRP A 365 21.53 -20.76 7.69
N CYS A 366 22.28 -20.41 6.65
CA CYS A 366 22.65 -21.35 5.61
C CYS A 366 23.51 -22.49 6.16
N LEU A 367 24.40 -22.21 7.12
CA LEU A 367 25.23 -23.22 7.78
C LEU A 367 24.44 -24.11 8.73
N GLU A 368 23.52 -23.55 9.51
CA GLU A 368 22.69 -24.30 10.48
C GLU A 368 21.69 -25.26 9.83
N ASN A 369 21.37 -25.09 8.53
CA ASN A 369 20.40 -25.91 7.80
C ASN A 369 21.04 -26.73 6.65
N SER A 370 22.36 -26.88 6.65
CA SER A 370 23.10 -27.74 5.71
C SER A 370 23.44 -29.13 6.27
N GLU A 371 22.95 -29.43 7.48
CA GLU A 371 22.82 -30.77 8.07
C GLU A 371 21.38 -31.28 7.90
#